data_AF-A0A8T3APS9-F1
#
_entry.id   AF-A0A8T3APS9-F1
#
_cell.length_a   1.000
_cell.length_b   1.000
_cell.length_c   1.000
_cell.angle_alpha   90.00
_cell.angle_beta   90.00
_cell.angle_gamma   90.00
#
_symmetry.space_group_name_H-M   'P 1'
#
loop_
_entity.id
_entity.type
_entity.pdbx_description
1 polymer ?
#
loop_
_entity_poly.entity_id
_entity_poly.type
_entity_poly.pdbx_seq_one_letter_code
_entity_poly.pdbx_strand_id
1 'polypeptide(L)'
;MAPFLTTISTTQFFFFLLTLTTFLLNLCTGDYVLYNGEVLMPGQNLTNGPHHLSMQPNCDLVLHHSGKLVWTTNSTFNSSSNYNNGSCYAALKQNGELVVRRDVHYILWTSAKKAKKGKYALVLDSTGRLGIYGSRRWVSNNPKEHGTGTRPGPTNEEYVLHSGKRLLMGKKLKYREYELGLSKNCNLVINSTRSGRTLWQTNTKAATCFLELENNGELMVKHGSQRIWSSNRKGDKGRYIAVLQFDGRFAVYGPILWFNAKFDDSTKNDYPPIDLIKEEIITWEMD
;
A
#
# COMPACT_ATOMS: atom_id res chain seq x y z
N MET A 1 43.93 -23.85 74.41
CA MET A 1 43.83 -22.41 74.06
C MET A 1 43.89 -22.35 72.54
N ALA A 2 42.79 -21.90 71.92
CA ALA A 2 42.44 -21.92 70.48
C ALA A 2 42.37 -23.30 69.77
N PRO A 3 41.19 -23.67 69.23
CA PRO A 3 41.11 -24.43 68.00
C PRO A 3 40.46 -23.59 66.88
N PHE A 4 41.02 -23.79 65.68
CA PHE A 4 40.64 -23.18 64.42
C PHE A 4 39.25 -23.64 63.93
N LEU A 5 38.56 -22.70 63.28
CA LEU A 5 37.33 -22.87 62.50
C LEU A 5 37.57 -23.68 61.21
N THR A 6 36.61 -24.51 60.81
CA THR A 6 36.21 -24.75 59.39
C THR A 6 34.75 -25.21 59.34
N THR A 7 33.83 -24.28 59.02
CA THR A 7 33.06 -24.15 57.76
C THR A 7 31.88 -25.13 57.60
N ILE A 8 30.67 -24.56 57.69
CA ILE A 8 29.38 -25.15 57.37
C ILE A 8 29.20 -25.17 55.84
N SER A 9 28.84 -26.34 55.30
CA SER A 9 28.50 -26.57 53.91
C SER A 9 27.18 -25.86 53.56
N THR A 10 27.24 -24.81 52.74
CA THR A 10 26.07 -24.16 52.16
C THR A 10 25.64 -24.88 50.89
N THR A 11 24.44 -25.46 50.90
CA THR A 11 23.79 -26.02 49.72
C THR A 11 23.43 -24.89 48.75
N GLN A 12 23.91 -25.01 47.51
CA GLN A 12 23.65 -24.09 46.41
C GLN A 12 22.18 -24.12 45.99
N PHE A 13 21.46 -23.04 46.27
CA PHE A 13 20.22 -22.71 45.55
C PHE A 13 20.61 -22.12 44.19
N PHE A 14 20.59 -22.95 43.14
CA PHE A 14 20.61 -22.48 41.76
C PHE A 14 19.24 -21.89 41.42
N PHE A 15 19.05 -20.58 41.67
CA PHE A 15 17.98 -19.82 41.01
C PHE A 15 18.40 -19.60 39.56
N PHE A 16 17.90 -20.46 38.66
CA PHE A 16 17.96 -20.21 37.22
C PHE A 16 16.98 -19.09 36.90
N LEU A 17 17.42 -17.84 37.04
CA LEU A 17 16.65 -16.68 36.59
C LEU A 17 16.68 -16.69 35.05
N LEU A 18 15.72 -17.38 34.46
CA LEU A 18 15.42 -17.30 33.03
C LEU A 18 14.97 -15.86 32.75
N THR A 19 15.90 -14.99 32.38
CA THR A 19 15.58 -13.66 31.88
C THR A 19 14.88 -13.85 30.54
N LEU A 20 13.55 -13.88 30.58
CA LEU A 20 12.69 -13.78 29.41
C LEU A 20 12.93 -12.37 28.83
N THR A 21 13.94 -12.25 27.97
CA THR A 21 14.10 -11.09 27.11
C THR A 21 12.85 -11.05 26.24
N THR A 22 11.88 -10.25 26.65
CA THR A 22 10.77 -9.86 25.80
C THR A 22 11.41 -9.12 24.62
N PHE A 23 11.62 -9.84 23.52
CA PHE A 23 11.71 -9.21 22.22
C PHE A 23 10.39 -8.47 22.07
N LEU A 24 10.39 -7.19 22.44
CA LEU A 24 9.44 -6.25 21.89
C LEU A 24 9.68 -6.31 20.39
N LEU A 25 8.92 -7.18 19.71
CA LEU A 25 8.65 -7.02 18.31
C LEU A 25 8.03 -5.64 18.23
N ASN A 26 8.85 -4.63 17.91
CA ASN A 26 8.33 -3.41 17.35
C ASN A 26 7.44 -3.88 16.21
N LEU A 27 6.12 -3.84 16.42
CA LEU A 27 5.15 -4.04 15.36
C LEU A 27 5.33 -2.83 14.45
N CYS A 28 6.35 -2.90 13.59
CA CYS A 28 6.51 -2.01 12.48
C CYS A 28 5.34 -2.37 11.56
N THR A 29 4.20 -1.72 11.79
CA THR A 29 3.09 -1.79 10.86
C THR A 29 3.55 -0.99 9.64
N GLY A 30 3.90 -1.68 8.57
CA GLY A 30 4.38 -1.02 7.35
C GLY A 30 3.27 -0.21 6.71
N ASP A 31 3.66 0.74 5.85
CA ASP A 31 2.75 1.41 4.92
C ASP A 31 1.88 0.36 4.20
N TYR A 32 0.64 0.67 3.83
CA TYR A 32 -0.23 -0.22 3.07
C TYR A 32 -0.14 -0.01 1.55
N VAL A 33 0.85 0.77 1.10
CA VAL A 33 1.15 1.00 -0.31
C VAL A 33 2.61 0.64 -0.59
N LEU A 34 2.84 -0.15 -1.64
CA LEU A 34 4.16 -0.50 -2.16
C LEU A 34 4.27 -0.02 -3.61
N TYR A 35 5.33 0.73 -3.91
CA TYR A 35 5.57 1.25 -5.26
C TYR A 35 6.53 0.36 -6.06
N ASN A 36 6.45 0.44 -7.39
CA ASN A 36 7.40 -0.29 -8.21
C ASN A 36 8.83 0.24 -8.05
N GLY A 37 9.75 -0.67 -7.73
CA GLY A 37 11.13 -0.36 -7.31
C GLY A 37 11.35 -0.54 -5.82
N GLU A 38 10.28 -0.66 -5.02
CA GLU A 38 10.35 -1.10 -3.64
C GLU A 38 10.17 -2.62 -3.56
N VAL A 39 10.71 -3.21 -2.49
CA VAL A 39 10.64 -4.64 -2.22
C VAL A 39 10.22 -4.88 -0.77
N LEU A 40 9.54 -6.00 -0.54
CA LEU A 40 9.35 -6.55 0.79
C LEU A 40 10.35 -7.69 0.97
N MET A 41 11.33 -7.46 1.83
CA MET A 41 12.27 -8.48 2.30
C MET A 41 11.61 -9.39 3.35
N PRO A 42 12.18 -10.56 3.66
CA PRO A 42 11.62 -11.43 4.68
C PRO A 42 11.48 -10.71 6.03
N GLY A 43 10.32 -10.87 6.68
CA GLY A 43 9.96 -10.18 7.92
C GLY A 43 9.34 -8.79 7.72
N GLN A 44 9.43 -8.20 6.53
CA GLN A 44 8.74 -6.94 6.23
C GLN A 44 7.27 -7.18 5.87
N ASN A 45 6.44 -6.18 6.13
CA ASN A 45 5.01 -6.24 5.90
C ASN A 45 4.43 -4.92 5.37
N LEU A 46 3.25 -5.01 4.77
CA LEU A 46 2.30 -3.92 4.60
C LEU A 46 1.17 -4.12 5.61
N THR A 47 0.70 -3.07 6.27
CA THR A 47 -0.37 -3.17 7.27
C THR A 47 -1.46 -2.14 7.05
N ASN A 48 -2.72 -2.59 7.02
CA ASN A 48 -3.90 -1.72 7.02
C ASN A 48 -4.96 -2.27 7.98
N GLY A 49 -5.11 -1.62 9.15
CA GLY A 49 -5.99 -2.10 10.21
C GLY A 49 -5.65 -3.56 10.60
N PRO A 50 -6.61 -4.51 10.55
CA PRO A 50 -6.36 -5.91 10.91
C PRO A 50 -5.63 -6.72 9.84
N HIS A 51 -5.36 -6.14 8.67
CA HIS A 51 -4.78 -6.84 7.54
C HIS A 51 -3.26 -6.64 7.48
N HIS A 52 -2.52 -7.73 7.37
CA HIS A 52 -1.06 -7.74 7.30
C HIS A 52 -0.58 -8.61 6.14
N LEU A 53 -0.05 -7.99 5.08
CA LEU A 53 0.64 -8.69 3.99
C LEU A 53 2.12 -8.77 4.35
N SER A 54 2.68 -9.96 4.51
CA SER A 54 4.08 -10.13 4.93
C SER A 54 4.84 -11.12 4.06
N MET A 55 6.08 -10.77 3.75
CA MET A 55 7.02 -11.67 3.08
C MET A 55 7.67 -12.56 4.16
N GLN A 56 7.48 -13.87 4.07
CA GLN A 56 7.96 -14.83 5.06
C GLN A 56 9.39 -15.33 4.74
N PRO A 57 10.16 -15.77 5.75
CA PRO A 57 11.50 -16.35 5.56
C PRO A 57 11.54 -17.60 4.67
N ASN A 58 10.44 -18.35 4.61
CA ASN A 58 10.30 -19.53 3.75
C ASN A 58 9.89 -19.17 2.31
N CYS A 59 10.07 -17.92 1.88
CA CYS A 59 9.74 -17.44 0.54
C CYS A 59 8.24 -17.39 0.19
N ASP A 60 7.35 -17.46 1.17
CA ASP A 60 5.93 -17.29 0.94
C ASP A 60 5.47 -15.86 1.24
N LEU A 61 4.65 -15.27 0.37
CA LEU A 61 3.99 -14.00 0.61
C LEU A 61 2.57 -14.27 1.11
N VAL A 62 2.30 -13.87 2.35
CA VAL A 62 1.08 -14.24 3.07
C VAL A 62 0.30 -13.01 3.50
N LEU A 63 -1.03 -13.08 3.44
CA LEU A 63 -1.93 -12.08 3.98
C LEU A 63 -2.65 -12.67 5.19
N HIS A 64 -2.52 -12.00 6.33
CA HIS A 64 -3.26 -12.31 7.55
C HIS A 64 -4.36 -11.28 7.79
N HIS A 65 -5.47 -11.72 8.38
CA HIS A 65 -6.48 -10.86 8.99
C HIS A 65 -6.59 -11.23 10.48
N SER A 66 -6.24 -10.30 11.38
CA SER A 66 -6.27 -10.53 12.83
C SER A 66 -5.53 -11.81 13.24
N GLY A 67 -4.34 -12.03 12.66
CA GLY A 67 -3.49 -13.20 12.90
C GLY A 67 -3.90 -14.49 12.16
N LYS A 68 -5.04 -14.51 11.45
CA LYS A 68 -5.49 -15.68 10.67
C LYS A 68 -5.04 -15.56 9.21
N LEU A 69 -4.43 -16.62 8.67
CA LEU A 69 -4.04 -16.68 7.26
C LEU A 69 -5.29 -16.65 6.38
N VAL A 70 -5.39 -15.67 5.47
CA VAL A 70 -6.54 -15.52 4.55
C VAL A 70 -6.15 -15.64 3.07
N TRP A 71 -4.89 -15.41 2.73
CA TRP A 71 -4.37 -15.59 1.37
C TRP A 71 -2.86 -15.84 1.40
N THR A 72 -2.37 -16.61 0.43
CA THR A 72 -0.93 -16.94 0.26
C THR A 72 -0.62 -17.12 -1.22
N THR A 73 0.63 -16.87 -1.59
CA THR A 73 1.20 -17.21 -2.90
C THR A 73 1.50 -18.70 -3.09
N ASN A 74 1.50 -19.50 -2.02
CA ASN A 74 1.95 -20.89 -2.01
C ASN A 74 3.34 -21.07 -2.64
N SER A 75 4.24 -20.11 -2.39
CA SER A 75 5.59 -20.09 -2.97
C SER A 75 6.66 -20.55 -2.00
N THR A 76 6.26 -21.34 -1.00
CA THR A 76 7.13 -21.87 0.04
C THR A 76 8.32 -22.60 -0.57
N PHE A 77 9.51 -22.18 -0.17
CA PHE A 77 10.77 -22.75 -0.58
C PHE A 77 11.66 -22.96 0.65
N ASN A 78 11.88 -24.23 1.01
CA ASN A 78 12.79 -24.61 2.08
C ASN A 78 14.16 -24.92 1.47
N SER A 79 15.15 -24.06 1.73
CA SER A 79 16.54 -24.35 1.33
C SER A 79 17.14 -25.37 2.31
N SER A 80 17.45 -26.58 1.83
CA SER A 80 18.16 -27.61 2.60
C SER A 80 19.69 -27.43 2.62
N SER A 81 20.21 -26.44 1.89
CA SER A 81 21.65 -26.26 1.69
C SER A 81 22.21 -25.10 2.50
N ASN A 82 23.29 -25.34 3.24
CA ASN A 82 24.15 -24.36 3.93
C ASN A 82 24.83 -23.31 3.01
N TYR A 83 24.36 -23.16 1.77
CA TYR A 83 24.79 -22.13 0.84
C TYR A 83 23.91 -20.89 1.04
N ASN A 84 24.52 -19.82 1.56
CA ASN A 84 24.04 -18.43 1.61
C ASN A 84 22.59 -18.27 1.18
N ASN A 85 21.72 -18.35 2.20
CA ASN A 85 20.26 -18.34 2.12
C ASN A 85 19.77 -17.27 1.13
N GLY A 86 19.49 -17.68 -0.10
CA GLY A 86 19.09 -16.77 -1.17
C GLY A 86 17.89 -15.95 -0.73
N SER A 87 18.06 -14.64 -0.56
CA SER A 87 17.04 -13.82 0.07
C SER A 87 15.82 -13.73 -0.83
N CYS A 88 14.69 -14.26 -0.36
CA CYS A 88 13.43 -14.16 -1.07
C CYS A 88 12.80 -12.80 -0.82
N TYR A 89 12.18 -12.21 -1.83
CA TYR A 89 11.51 -10.92 -1.68
C TYR A 89 10.30 -10.82 -2.60
N ALA A 90 9.30 -10.05 -2.17
CA ALA A 90 8.20 -9.64 -3.02
C ALA A 90 8.51 -8.28 -3.65
N ALA A 91 8.25 -8.13 -4.96
CA ALA A 91 8.53 -6.90 -5.69
C ALA A 91 7.42 -6.59 -6.69
N LEU A 92 7.03 -5.32 -6.75
CA LEU A 92 6.20 -4.81 -7.85
C LEU A 92 7.11 -4.36 -9.00
N LYS A 93 7.02 -5.06 -10.13
CA LYS A 93 7.86 -4.78 -11.30
C LYS A 93 7.40 -3.54 -12.07
N GLN A 94 8.28 -3.03 -12.92
CA GLN A 94 8.02 -1.87 -13.79
C GLN A 94 6.90 -2.08 -14.81
N ASN A 95 6.42 -3.31 -15.01
CA ASN A 95 5.32 -3.67 -15.90
C ASN A 95 4.02 -3.98 -15.11
N GLY A 96 3.93 -3.64 -13.83
CA GLY A 96 2.73 -3.88 -13.01
C GLY A 96 2.53 -5.33 -12.60
N GLU A 97 3.55 -6.18 -12.74
CA GLU A 97 3.52 -7.57 -12.28
C GLU A 97 4.08 -7.66 -10.85
N LEU A 98 3.30 -8.20 -9.91
CA LEU A 98 3.80 -8.54 -8.58
C LEU A 98 4.46 -9.91 -8.65
N VAL A 99 5.67 -10.02 -8.14
CA VAL A 99 6.43 -11.27 -8.13
C VAL A 99 6.96 -11.57 -6.74
N VAL A 100 7.00 -12.86 -6.40
CA VAL A 100 7.86 -13.38 -5.34
C VAL A 100 9.08 -13.99 -6.01
N ARG A 101 10.27 -13.53 -5.62
CA ARG A 101 11.54 -13.98 -6.19
C ARG A 101 12.41 -14.60 -5.12
N ARG A 102 13.26 -15.52 -5.56
CA ARG A 102 14.45 -15.97 -4.83
C ARG A 102 15.67 -15.48 -5.60
N ASP A 103 16.51 -14.70 -4.93
CA ASP A 103 17.64 -14.02 -5.54
C ASP A 103 17.22 -13.18 -6.78
N VAL A 104 18.19 -12.83 -7.63
CA VAL A 104 17.93 -12.09 -8.86
C VAL A 104 17.51 -12.97 -10.04
N HIS A 105 17.44 -14.29 -9.90
CA HIS A 105 17.24 -15.20 -11.04
C HIS A 105 15.93 -15.98 -11.01
N TYR A 106 15.39 -16.30 -9.84
CA TYR A 106 14.27 -17.24 -9.73
C TYR A 106 12.97 -16.52 -9.38
N ILE A 107 11.94 -16.72 -10.19
CA ILE A 107 10.56 -16.29 -9.87
C ILE A 107 9.84 -17.49 -9.28
N LEU A 108 9.40 -17.39 -8.03
CA LEU A 108 8.64 -18.44 -7.35
C LEU A 108 7.14 -18.26 -7.55
N TRP A 109 6.68 -17.01 -7.66
CA TRP A 109 5.28 -16.69 -7.93
C TRP A 109 5.13 -15.39 -8.72
N THR A 110 4.05 -15.27 -9.48
CA THR A 110 3.67 -14.05 -10.21
C THR A 110 2.16 -13.83 -10.20
N SER A 111 1.73 -12.56 -10.18
CA SER A 111 0.34 -12.19 -10.44
C SER A 111 -0.11 -12.43 -11.89
N ALA A 112 0.82 -12.81 -12.78
CA ALA A 112 0.66 -13.11 -14.21
C ALA A 112 0.16 -11.97 -15.10
N LYS A 113 -0.46 -10.93 -14.53
CA LYS A 113 -0.90 -9.73 -15.24
C LYS A 113 0.28 -8.80 -15.47
N LYS A 114 0.48 -8.42 -16.72
CA LYS A 114 1.54 -7.52 -17.19
C LYS A 114 0.92 -6.38 -17.99
N ALA A 115 1.48 -5.20 -17.85
CA ALA A 115 1.13 -3.99 -18.58
C ALA A 115 2.41 -3.34 -19.15
N LYS A 116 2.26 -2.20 -19.84
CA LYS A 116 3.39 -1.44 -20.38
C LYS A 116 4.34 -0.99 -19.26
N LYS A 117 5.61 -0.70 -19.57
CA LYS A 117 6.51 -0.15 -18.53
C LYS A 117 5.97 1.18 -17.99
N GLY A 118 6.03 1.38 -16.67
CA GLY A 118 5.42 2.54 -16.00
C GLY A 118 5.66 2.59 -14.48
N LYS A 119 4.90 3.45 -13.82
CA LYS A 119 4.90 3.60 -12.36
C LYS A 119 3.62 3.03 -11.75
N TYR A 120 3.73 2.04 -10.88
CA TYR A 120 2.62 1.26 -10.37
C TYR A 120 2.57 1.35 -8.84
N ALA A 121 1.39 1.07 -8.29
CA ALA A 121 1.18 1.00 -6.85
C ALA A 121 0.41 -0.28 -6.51
N LEU A 122 0.94 -1.05 -5.56
CA LEU A 122 0.25 -2.14 -4.89
C LEU A 122 -0.36 -1.58 -3.62
N VAL A 123 -1.65 -1.82 -3.38
CA VAL A 123 -2.36 -1.32 -2.20
C VAL A 123 -3.04 -2.46 -1.48
N LEU A 124 -2.83 -2.55 -0.17
CA LEU A 124 -3.65 -3.32 0.75
C LEU A 124 -4.74 -2.41 1.30
N ASP A 125 -5.97 -2.57 0.82
CA ASP A 125 -7.09 -1.73 1.28
C ASP A 125 -7.64 -2.20 2.64
N SER A 126 -8.50 -1.38 3.25
CA SER A 126 -9.07 -1.64 4.57
C SER A 126 -10.01 -2.84 4.62
N THR A 127 -10.36 -3.42 3.46
CA THR A 127 -11.16 -4.64 3.34
C THR A 127 -10.30 -5.90 3.19
N GLY A 128 -8.97 -5.75 3.13
CA GLY A 128 -8.04 -6.85 2.92
C GLY A 128 -7.84 -7.23 1.46
N ARG A 129 -8.33 -6.41 0.51
CA ARG A 129 -8.02 -6.61 -0.89
C ARG A 129 -6.62 -6.08 -1.17
N LEU A 130 -5.82 -6.93 -1.80
CA LEU A 130 -4.53 -6.59 -2.36
C LEU A 130 -4.71 -6.25 -3.84
N GLY A 131 -4.56 -4.98 -4.23
CA GLY A 131 -4.79 -4.50 -5.59
C GLY A 131 -3.57 -3.83 -6.23
N ILE A 132 -3.27 -4.16 -7.49
CA ILE A 132 -2.25 -3.48 -8.29
C ILE A 132 -2.94 -2.46 -9.18
N TYR A 133 -2.64 -1.18 -8.96
CA TYR A 133 -3.12 -0.07 -9.77
C TYR A 133 -2.10 0.30 -10.84
N GLY A 134 -2.63 0.56 -12.04
CA GLY A 134 -1.90 0.84 -13.27
C GLY A 134 -0.98 2.07 -13.22
N SER A 135 -0.44 2.44 -14.39
CA SER A 135 0.53 3.53 -14.51
C SER A 135 0.05 4.84 -13.89
N ARG A 136 0.95 5.56 -13.19
CA ARG A 136 0.69 6.90 -12.65
C ARG A 136 0.18 7.86 -13.75
N ARG A 137 -1.06 8.34 -13.58
CA ARG A 137 -1.76 9.20 -14.55
C ARG A 137 -1.54 10.68 -14.30
N TRP A 138 -1.38 11.06 -13.04
CA TRP A 138 -1.17 12.44 -12.61
C TRP A 138 -0.32 12.48 -11.35
N VAL A 139 0.41 13.58 -11.15
CA VAL A 139 1.08 13.91 -9.90
C VAL A 139 1.08 15.42 -9.73
N SER A 140 0.96 15.88 -8.48
CA SER A 140 1.14 17.29 -8.15
C SER A 140 2.52 17.78 -8.61
N ASN A 141 2.61 19.04 -9.00
CA ASN A 141 3.81 19.63 -9.61
C ASN A 141 4.76 20.26 -8.58
N ASN A 142 4.53 20.06 -7.29
CA ASN A 142 5.48 20.49 -6.27
C ASN A 142 6.79 19.69 -6.36
N PRO A 143 7.93 20.30 -5.99
CA PRO A 143 9.17 19.57 -5.81
C PRO A 143 9.00 18.40 -4.84
N LYS A 144 9.83 17.38 -5.01
CA LYS A 144 9.91 16.30 -4.03
C LYS A 144 10.50 16.85 -2.74
N GLU A 145 9.81 16.65 -1.65
CA GLU A 145 10.38 16.92 -0.34
C GLU A 145 11.39 15.82 0.00
N HIS A 146 12.59 16.23 0.39
CA HIS A 146 13.59 15.31 0.92
C HIS A 146 13.26 15.09 2.40
N GLY A 147 12.56 13.99 2.69
CA GLY A 147 12.42 13.50 4.05
C GLY A 147 13.79 13.27 4.68
N THR A 148 13.87 13.30 6.01
CA THR A 148 15.05 12.77 6.70
C THR A 148 15.23 11.31 6.26
N GLY A 149 16.43 10.90 5.85
CA GLY A 149 16.70 9.60 5.22
C GLY A 149 16.36 8.36 6.07
N THR A 150 15.89 8.56 7.30
CA THR A 150 15.28 7.55 8.15
C THR A 150 13.80 7.41 7.82
N ARG A 151 13.41 6.28 7.21
CA ARG A 151 12.00 5.87 7.04
C ARG A 151 11.39 5.73 8.45
N PRO A 152 10.50 6.65 8.90
CA PRO A 152 9.92 6.56 10.23
C PRO A 152 8.79 5.52 10.25
N GLY A 153 8.43 5.12 11.46
CA GLY A 153 7.45 4.09 11.75
C GLY A 153 6.00 4.42 11.32
N PRO A 154 5.07 3.50 11.60
CA PRO A 154 3.71 3.48 11.06
C PRO A 154 2.85 4.74 11.18
N THR A 155 1.88 4.87 10.26
CA THR A 155 0.78 5.84 10.35
C THR A 155 -0.58 5.11 10.36
N ASN A 156 -1.44 5.37 11.35
CA ASN A 156 -2.84 4.91 11.36
C ASN A 156 -3.78 5.84 10.57
N GLU A 157 -3.22 6.67 9.70
CA GLU A 157 -3.92 7.76 9.02
C GLU A 157 -4.29 7.33 7.59
N GLU A 158 -5.43 7.82 7.10
CA GLU A 158 -5.83 7.60 5.71
C GLU A 158 -5.01 8.52 4.80
N TYR A 159 -4.30 7.95 3.82
CA TYR A 159 -3.51 8.71 2.83
C TYR A 159 -3.77 8.27 1.39
N VAL A 160 -4.76 7.41 1.19
CA VAL A 160 -5.22 6.94 -0.12
C VAL A 160 -6.69 7.31 -0.29
N LEU A 161 -7.00 8.03 -1.37
CA LEU A 161 -8.36 8.27 -1.83
C LEU A 161 -8.69 7.29 -2.96
N HIS A 162 -9.71 6.45 -2.76
CA HIS A 162 -10.21 5.55 -3.81
C HIS A 162 -11.19 6.27 -4.74
N SER A 163 -11.26 5.83 -6.00
CA SER A 163 -12.25 6.37 -6.94
C SER A 163 -13.68 6.13 -6.48
N GLY A 164 -14.56 7.09 -6.73
CA GLY A 164 -15.94 7.10 -6.23
C GLY A 164 -16.07 7.52 -4.76
N LYS A 165 -14.97 7.72 -4.03
CA LYS A 165 -14.98 8.34 -2.69
C LYS A 165 -14.71 9.83 -2.79
N ARG A 166 -15.17 10.56 -1.77
CA ARG A 166 -15.03 12.02 -1.65
C ARG A 166 -14.28 12.37 -0.38
N LEU A 167 -13.31 13.28 -0.50
CA LEU A 167 -12.72 13.96 0.65
C LEU A 167 -13.47 15.27 0.87
N LEU A 168 -14.25 15.32 1.94
CA LEU A 168 -15.06 16.48 2.31
C LEU A 168 -14.23 17.54 3.04
N MET A 169 -14.72 18.78 3.10
CA MET A 169 -14.12 19.84 3.90
C MET A 169 -13.96 19.42 5.37
N GLY A 170 -12.82 19.80 5.97
CA GLY A 170 -12.48 19.42 7.35
C GLY A 170 -11.92 18.00 7.50
N LYS A 171 -12.08 17.13 6.49
CA LYS A 171 -11.33 15.86 6.41
C LYS A 171 -10.00 16.09 5.70
N LYS A 172 -9.02 15.26 6.04
CA LYS A 172 -7.67 15.32 5.49
C LYS A 172 -7.18 13.91 5.20
N LEU A 173 -6.39 13.79 4.14
CA LEU A 173 -5.45 12.70 4.00
C LEU A 173 -4.14 13.09 4.69
N LYS A 174 -3.53 12.17 5.42
CA LYS A 174 -2.28 12.45 6.12
C LYS A 174 -1.30 11.30 6.00
N TYR A 175 -0.09 11.64 5.59
CA TYR A 175 1.03 10.72 5.50
C TYR A 175 2.24 11.39 6.13
N ARG A 176 2.62 10.94 7.33
CA ARG A 176 3.71 11.51 8.12
C ARG A 176 3.49 13.01 8.40
N GLU A 177 4.42 13.86 7.99
CA GLU A 177 4.34 15.31 8.10
C GLU A 177 3.49 15.96 6.99
N TYR A 178 3.01 15.21 6.01
CA TYR A 178 2.26 15.75 4.89
C TYR A 178 0.76 15.62 5.12
N GLU A 179 0.04 16.73 4.95
CA GLU A 179 -1.42 16.77 5.02
C GLU A 179 -1.99 17.30 3.71
N LEU A 180 -2.87 16.54 3.08
CA LEU A 180 -3.72 16.99 1.98
C LEU A 180 -5.13 17.26 2.50
N GLY A 181 -5.68 18.45 2.24
CA GLY A 181 -7.06 18.74 2.61
C GLY A 181 -7.61 20.00 1.95
N LEU A 182 -8.93 20.15 2.02
CA LEU A 182 -9.62 21.35 1.56
C LEU A 182 -9.66 22.41 2.66
N SER A 183 -9.22 23.62 2.33
CA SER A 183 -9.39 24.80 3.19
C SER A 183 -10.86 25.21 3.30
N LYS A 184 -11.18 26.09 4.25
CA LYS A 184 -12.53 26.67 4.40
C LYS A 184 -13.04 27.40 3.15
N ASN A 185 -12.13 27.84 2.29
CA ASN A 185 -12.45 28.55 1.05
C ASN A 185 -12.32 27.63 -0.18
N CYS A 186 -12.30 26.31 0.00
CA CYS A 186 -12.21 25.36 -1.11
C CYS A 186 -10.92 25.38 -1.91
N ASN A 187 -9.82 25.81 -1.29
CA ASN A 187 -8.48 25.58 -1.84
C ASN A 187 -8.01 24.20 -1.39
N LEU A 188 -7.71 23.30 -2.32
CA LEU A 188 -7.13 22.00 -1.99
C LEU A 188 -5.62 22.20 -1.84
N VAL A 189 -5.06 21.82 -0.69
CA VAL A 189 -3.70 22.16 -0.30
C VAL A 189 -2.96 20.92 0.18
N ILE A 190 -1.68 20.80 -0.17
CA ILE A 190 -0.71 19.93 0.49
C ILE A 190 0.16 20.80 1.40
N ASN A 191 0.17 20.52 2.69
CA ASN A 191 1.01 21.21 3.68
C ASN A 191 2.03 20.25 4.29
N SER A 192 3.18 20.80 4.68
CA SER A 192 4.14 20.13 5.56
C SER A 192 3.96 20.65 6.99
N THR A 193 3.53 19.80 7.91
CA THR A 193 3.36 20.14 9.33
C THR A 193 4.70 20.40 10.02
N ARG A 194 5.79 19.79 9.52
CA ARG A 194 7.16 20.02 10.00
C ARG A 194 7.66 21.44 9.70
N SER A 195 7.45 21.92 8.48
CA SER A 195 7.97 23.24 8.06
C SER A 195 6.93 24.36 8.12
N GLY A 196 5.65 24.02 8.30
CA GLY A 196 4.51 24.96 8.20
C GLY A 196 4.22 25.44 6.78
N ARG A 197 4.94 24.95 5.76
CA ARG A 197 4.84 25.42 4.37
C ARG A 197 3.70 24.74 3.62
N THR A 198 3.03 25.51 2.78
CA THR A 198 2.22 24.99 1.68
C THR A 198 3.13 24.52 0.53
N LEU A 199 3.09 23.22 0.24
CA LEU A 199 3.87 22.58 -0.80
C LEU A 199 3.20 22.71 -2.16
N TRP A 200 1.87 22.57 -2.19
CA TRP A 200 1.07 22.61 -3.41
C TRP A 200 -0.35 23.09 -3.12
N GLN A 201 -1.00 23.73 -4.08
CA GLN A 201 -2.40 24.13 -3.97
C GLN A 201 -3.10 24.28 -5.33
N THR A 202 -4.44 24.20 -5.34
CA THR A 202 -5.26 24.39 -6.55
C THR A 202 -5.63 25.85 -6.84
N ASN A 203 -5.47 26.75 -5.86
CA ASN A 203 -5.91 28.16 -5.91
C ASN A 203 -7.41 28.32 -6.21
N THR A 204 -8.22 27.36 -5.80
CA THR A 204 -9.68 27.40 -5.98
C THR A 204 -10.39 28.16 -4.86
N LYS A 205 -11.56 28.73 -5.18
CA LYS A 205 -12.42 29.42 -4.22
C LYS A 205 -13.89 29.06 -4.40
N ALA A 206 -14.55 28.62 -3.34
CA ALA A 206 -15.99 28.36 -3.28
C ALA A 206 -16.48 28.32 -1.82
N ALA A 207 -17.80 28.38 -1.62
CA ALA A 207 -18.43 28.33 -0.28
C ALA A 207 -18.44 26.91 0.30
N THR A 208 -18.72 25.91 -0.54
CA THR A 208 -18.61 24.49 -0.17
C THR A 208 -17.92 23.72 -1.29
N CYS A 209 -17.32 22.58 -0.97
CA CYS A 209 -16.66 21.75 -1.97
C CYS A 209 -16.29 20.38 -1.43
N PHE A 210 -15.89 19.51 -2.33
CA PHE A 210 -15.25 18.24 -2.04
C PHE A 210 -14.22 17.91 -3.11
N LEU A 211 -13.24 17.09 -2.75
CA LEU A 211 -12.32 16.46 -3.68
C LEU A 211 -12.88 15.10 -4.04
N GLU A 212 -12.92 14.77 -5.32
CA GLU A 212 -13.41 13.51 -5.85
C GLU A 212 -12.38 12.95 -6.84
N LEU A 213 -12.07 11.66 -6.70
CA LEU A 213 -11.39 10.90 -7.73
C LEU A 213 -12.45 10.13 -8.50
N GLU A 214 -12.63 10.45 -9.78
CA GLU A 214 -13.61 9.74 -10.60
C GLU A 214 -13.12 8.37 -11.09
N ASN A 215 -14.06 7.54 -11.53
CA ASN A 215 -13.78 6.21 -12.08
C ASN A 215 -13.13 6.23 -13.48
N ASN A 216 -12.78 7.40 -13.99
CA ASN A 216 -11.94 7.58 -15.17
C ASN A 216 -10.52 8.07 -14.79
N GLY A 217 -10.22 8.17 -13.48
CA GLY A 217 -8.93 8.65 -12.97
C GLY A 217 -8.77 10.17 -12.94
N GLU A 218 -9.80 10.95 -13.32
CA GLU A 218 -9.75 12.40 -13.19
C GLU A 218 -9.96 12.80 -11.72
N LEU A 219 -8.93 13.45 -11.15
CA LEU A 219 -9.03 14.08 -9.84
C LEU A 219 -9.60 15.49 -9.98
N MET A 220 -10.64 15.82 -9.20
CA MET A 220 -11.36 17.09 -9.28
C MET A 220 -11.69 17.68 -7.93
N VAL A 221 -11.74 19.01 -7.86
CA VAL A 221 -12.42 19.74 -6.79
C VAL A 221 -13.75 20.24 -7.35
N LYS A 222 -14.86 19.95 -6.66
CA LYS A 222 -16.22 20.28 -7.10
C LYS A 222 -16.98 21.06 -6.03
N HIS A 223 -17.84 21.97 -6.46
CA HIS A 223 -18.85 22.65 -5.67
C HIS A 223 -20.23 22.23 -6.20
N GLY A 224 -20.92 21.34 -5.50
CA GLY A 224 -22.09 20.65 -6.06
C GLY A 224 -21.72 19.86 -7.33
N SER A 225 -22.37 20.16 -8.45
CA SER A 225 -22.02 19.60 -9.77
C SER A 225 -20.93 20.40 -10.50
N GLN A 226 -20.64 21.62 -10.08
CA GLN A 226 -19.67 22.48 -10.74
C GLN A 226 -18.25 22.01 -10.45
N ARG A 227 -17.49 21.74 -11.52
CA ARG A 227 -16.05 21.48 -11.44
C ARG A 227 -15.30 22.80 -11.34
N ILE A 228 -14.63 23.03 -10.20
CA ILE A 228 -13.84 24.24 -9.96
C ILE A 228 -12.34 24.03 -10.16
N TRP A 229 -11.86 22.78 -10.12
CA TRP A 229 -10.52 22.42 -10.56
C TRP A 229 -10.49 20.98 -11.10
N SER A 230 -9.58 20.71 -12.03
CA SER A 230 -9.29 19.38 -12.55
C SER A 230 -7.79 19.15 -12.72
N SER A 231 -7.37 17.90 -12.49
CA SER A 231 -6.08 17.37 -12.93
C SER A 231 -5.89 17.36 -14.45
N ASN A 232 -6.97 17.47 -15.24
CA ASN A 232 -7.00 17.35 -16.70
C ASN A 232 -6.36 16.05 -17.21
N ARG A 233 -6.42 14.98 -16.41
CA ARG A 233 -5.90 13.65 -16.75
C ARG A 233 -7.02 12.63 -16.62
N LYS A 234 -7.57 12.25 -17.77
CA LYS A 234 -8.54 11.16 -17.89
C LYS A 234 -7.87 9.89 -18.41
N GLY A 235 -8.41 8.76 -18.00
CA GLY A 235 -8.10 7.44 -18.52
C GLY A 235 -9.37 6.64 -18.76
N ASP A 236 -9.18 5.36 -18.99
CA ASP A 236 -10.25 4.41 -19.23
C ASP A 236 -11.14 4.25 -17.99
N LYS A 237 -12.36 3.77 -18.16
CA LYS A 237 -13.25 3.49 -17.02
C LYS A 237 -12.66 2.36 -16.17
N GLY A 238 -12.60 2.55 -14.85
CA GLY A 238 -12.10 1.56 -13.90
C GLY A 238 -11.94 2.10 -12.48
N ARG A 239 -11.30 1.31 -11.62
CA ARG A 239 -10.98 1.72 -10.24
C ARG A 239 -9.62 2.38 -10.18
N TYR A 240 -9.57 3.56 -9.57
CA TYR A 240 -8.35 4.35 -9.39
C TYR A 240 -8.07 4.62 -7.92
N ILE A 241 -6.83 5.02 -7.64
CA ILE A 241 -6.43 5.55 -6.34
C ILE A 241 -5.64 6.85 -6.52
N ALA A 242 -5.73 7.72 -5.54
CA ALA A 242 -4.84 8.87 -5.39
C ALA A 242 -4.13 8.78 -4.03
N VAL A 243 -2.81 8.86 -4.03
CA VAL A 243 -1.97 8.56 -2.86
C VAL A 243 -1.12 9.77 -2.48
N LEU A 244 -1.16 10.16 -1.21
CA LEU A 244 -0.23 11.13 -0.63
C LEU A 244 1.06 10.39 -0.26
N GLN A 245 2.16 10.79 -0.89
CA GLN A 245 3.40 10.02 -0.91
C GLN A 245 4.41 10.53 0.14
N PHE A 246 5.42 9.73 0.42
CA PHE A 246 6.51 10.07 1.35
C PHE A 246 7.35 11.28 0.92
N ASP A 247 7.26 11.69 -0.35
CA ASP A 247 7.96 12.85 -0.90
C ASP A 247 7.09 14.11 -0.98
N GLY A 248 5.96 14.13 -0.25
CA GLY A 248 5.07 15.27 -0.15
C GLY A 248 4.28 15.57 -1.43
N ARG A 249 4.23 14.62 -2.37
CA ARG A 249 3.41 14.75 -3.59
C ARG A 249 2.14 13.93 -3.50
N PHE A 250 1.15 14.30 -4.30
CA PHE A 250 -0.10 13.56 -4.44
C PHE A 250 -0.20 13.00 -5.86
N ALA A 251 -0.43 11.70 -6.00
CA ALA A 251 -0.34 11.02 -7.29
C ALA A 251 -1.51 10.08 -7.54
N VAL A 252 -2.04 10.08 -8.77
CA VAL A 252 -3.13 9.19 -9.21
C VAL A 252 -2.56 7.99 -9.96
N TYR A 253 -3.01 6.78 -9.59
CA TYR A 253 -2.64 5.51 -10.22
C TYR A 253 -3.90 4.76 -10.68
N GLY A 254 -3.81 4.09 -11.83
CA GLY A 254 -4.89 3.23 -12.30
C GLY A 254 -5.03 3.10 -13.83
N PRO A 255 -6.05 2.36 -14.29
CA PRO A 255 -7.02 1.63 -13.45
C PRO A 255 -6.39 0.41 -12.77
N ILE A 256 -7.11 -0.25 -11.86
CA ILE A 256 -6.68 -1.53 -11.28
C ILE A 256 -6.44 -2.58 -12.37
N LEU A 257 -5.32 -3.30 -12.28
CA LEU A 257 -4.90 -4.32 -13.24
C LEU A 257 -5.06 -5.74 -12.71
N TRP A 258 -4.90 -5.91 -11.40
CA TRP A 258 -4.97 -7.19 -10.73
C TRP A 258 -5.40 -6.99 -9.28
N PHE A 259 -6.07 -7.99 -8.71
CA PHE A 259 -6.29 -8.09 -7.29
C PHE A 259 -6.34 -9.56 -6.87
N ASN A 260 -6.08 -9.85 -5.59
CA ASN A 260 -6.25 -11.20 -5.08
C ASN A 260 -7.74 -11.58 -5.09
N ALA A 261 -8.09 -12.66 -5.78
CA ALA A 261 -9.46 -13.15 -5.83
C ALA A 261 -9.81 -13.85 -4.50
N LYS A 262 -10.31 -13.09 -3.53
CA LYS A 262 -11.28 -13.49 -2.48
C LYS A 262 -11.52 -12.33 -1.51
N PHE A 263 -12.59 -11.58 -1.74
CA PHE A 263 -13.52 -11.05 -0.74
C PHE A 263 -14.77 -10.60 -1.52
N ASP A 264 -15.92 -11.12 -1.10
CA ASP A 264 -17.24 -11.15 -1.75
C ASP A 264 -17.53 -10.11 -2.86
N ASP A 265 -17.70 -10.59 -4.10
CA ASP A 265 -18.19 -9.82 -5.27
C ASP A 265 -19.74 -9.77 -5.29
N SER A 266 -20.42 -10.15 -4.20
CA SER A 266 -21.87 -10.02 -4.05
C SER A 266 -22.37 -8.56 -4.02
N THR A 267 -21.46 -7.57 -3.97
CA THR A 267 -21.79 -6.14 -4.15
C THR A 267 -21.78 -5.70 -5.63
N LYS A 268 -22.13 -6.63 -6.53
CA LYS A 268 -22.29 -6.45 -7.97
C LYS A 268 -23.32 -5.36 -8.38
N ASN A 269 -23.96 -4.68 -7.43
CA ASN A 269 -24.97 -3.65 -7.70
C ASN A 269 -24.43 -2.23 -7.91
N ASP A 270 -23.13 -1.97 -7.76
CA ASP A 270 -22.57 -0.61 -7.99
C ASP A 270 -21.85 -0.42 -9.33
N TYR A 271 -21.72 -1.44 -10.19
CA TYR A 271 -21.16 -1.27 -11.54
C TYR A 271 -21.79 -2.19 -12.58
N PRO A 272 -22.17 -1.68 -13.77
CA PRO A 272 -22.58 -2.55 -14.86
C PRO A 272 -21.39 -3.41 -15.33
N PRO A 273 -21.65 -4.65 -15.77
CA PRO A 273 -20.61 -5.55 -16.26
C PRO A 273 -19.81 -4.88 -17.39
N ILE A 274 -18.49 -5.05 -17.35
CA ILE A 274 -17.64 -4.82 -18.51
C ILE A 274 -18.12 -5.82 -19.56
N ASP A 275 -18.81 -5.32 -20.58
CA ASP A 275 -19.28 -6.13 -21.68
C ASP A 275 -18.14 -6.99 -22.20
N LEU A 276 -18.41 -8.28 -22.16
CA LEU A 276 -17.79 -9.27 -23.01
C LEU A 276 -17.95 -8.75 -24.43
N ILE A 277 -16.85 -8.34 -25.06
CA ILE A 277 -16.77 -8.32 -26.51
C ILE A 277 -16.94 -9.78 -26.93
N LYS A 278 -18.20 -10.19 -27.14
CA LYS A 278 -18.49 -11.32 -28.01
C LYS A 278 -18.18 -10.83 -29.41
N GLU A 279 -17.18 -11.45 -30.03
CA GLU A 279 -17.03 -11.43 -31.47
C GLU A 279 -18.34 -11.99 -32.05
N GLU A 280 -19.15 -11.10 -32.64
CA GLU A 280 -20.28 -11.50 -33.46
C GLU A 280 -19.72 -11.86 -34.83
N ILE A 281 -19.66 -13.16 -35.10
CA ILE A 281 -19.39 -13.72 -36.43
C ILE A 281 -20.57 -13.31 -37.31
N ILE A 282 -20.35 -12.30 -38.16
CA ILE A 282 -21.27 -11.97 -39.25
C ILE A 282 -21.16 -13.10 -40.27
N THR A 283 -22.16 -13.97 -40.29
CA THR A 283 -22.44 -14.87 -41.41
C THR A 283 -23.17 -14.06 -42.47
N TRP A 284 -22.58 -13.97 -43.66
CA TRP A 284 -23.24 -13.42 -44.83
C TRP A 284 -24.10 -14.53 -45.44
N GLU A 285 -25.42 -14.39 -45.38
CA GLU A 285 -26.32 -15.21 -46.18
C GLU A 285 -26.50 -14.49 -47.52
N MET A 286 -25.96 -15.10 -48.57
CA MET A 286 -26.31 -14.77 -49.95
C MET A 286 -27.61 -15.48 -50.29
N ASP A 287 -28.62 -14.72 -50.69
CA ASP A 287 -29.51 -15.01 -51.83
C ASP A 287 -30.22 -13.72 -52.26
#